data_AF-A0A968TNL5-F1
#
_entry.id   AF-A0A968TNL5-F1
#
_cell.length_a   1.000
_cell.length_b   1.000
_cell.length_c   1.000
_cell.angle_alpha   90.00
_cell.angle_beta   90.00
_cell.angle_gamma   90.00
#
_symmetry.space_group_name_H-M   'P 1'
#
loop_
_entity.id
_entity.type
_entity.pdbx_description
1 polymer ?
#
loop_
_entity_poly.entity_id
_entity_poly.type
_entity_poly.pdbx_seq_one_letter_code
_entity_poly.pdbx_strand_id
1 'polypeptide(L)'
;MYCNPTEILLSRVERSRRVLTDPRVQAHCLEVGPMVLTGSTRMQASTVLMLVIGLAFAFRRDVDGAFRALDEWIGNLEKADTSPLEGFIVEEARAYQAGERTLFRADDYAITVFTDTTERAPTFNIAPFGPDSPAYIAIAGTQNADEAWNKLLGRAPRPLAWHDVHPKTSEEYLRGFDFSREVIHARRQAAPGREQHEFTIEHVGRAIHYRFRGMEARFVLPAQSELFDHLTLKMWLNMQSTLTFGRLGRFEGNLMTWVYPSNGKLVDRAARYTQILLQRRGIDGFSYDDIVRAQFECKKI
;
A
#
# COMPACT_ATOMS: atom_id res chain seq x y z
N MET A 1 10.91 -16.14 -0.84
CA MET A 1 11.51 -14.99 -0.11
C MET A 1 10.56 -14.54 0.98
N TYR A 2 11.06 -14.09 2.13
CA TYR A 2 10.25 -13.61 3.27
C TYR A 2 11.08 -12.65 4.13
N CYS A 3 10.44 -11.85 4.98
CA CYS A 3 11.12 -10.80 5.77
C CYS A 3 11.04 -10.98 7.29
N ASN A 4 10.48 -12.09 7.76
CA ASN A 4 10.40 -12.41 9.18
C ASN A 4 11.66 -13.19 9.62
N PRO A 5 12.11 -13.03 10.88
CA PRO A 5 13.23 -13.82 11.40
C PRO A 5 12.95 -15.33 11.28
N THR A 6 13.87 -16.05 10.65
CA THR A 6 13.75 -17.48 10.35
C THR A 6 13.51 -18.30 11.61
N GLU A 7 14.28 -18.05 12.66
CA GLU A 7 14.21 -18.79 13.93
C GLU A 7 12.83 -18.68 14.60
N ILE A 8 12.21 -17.49 14.52
CA ILE A 8 10.87 -17.26 15.06
C ILE A 8 9.83 -18.05 14.24
N LEU A 9 9.92 -18.02 12.91
CA LEU A 9 9.02 -18.79 12.06
C LEU A 9 9.15 -20.29 12.30
N LEU A 10 10.39 -20.79 12.41
CA LEU A 10 10.66 -22.20 12.68
C LEU A 10 10.18 -22.62 14.06
N SER A 11 10.28 -21.79 15.10
CA SER A 11 9.88 -22.17 16.46
C SER A 11 8.37 -21.99 16.73
N ARG A 12 7.73 -20.99 16.12
CA ARG A 12 6.36 -20.56 16.49
C ARG A 12 5.29 -20.87 15.43
N VAL A 13 5.66 -21.10 14.17
CA VAL A 13 4.69 -21.17 13.07
C VAL A 13 4.85 -22.48 12.29
N GLU A 14 4.03 -23.48 12.62
CA GLU A 14 4.09 -24.83 12.02
C GLU A 14 4.05 -24.82 10.49
N ARG A 15 3.15 -24.02 9.89
CA ARG A 15 3.09 -23.90 8.42
C ARG A 15 4.39 -23.37 7.81
N SER A 16 5.07 -22.46 8.51
CA SER A 16 6.33 -21.88 8.03
C SER A 16 7.46 -22.87 8.23
N ARG A 17 7.51 -23.57 9.37
CA ARG A 17 8.44 -24.68 9.63
C ARG A 17 8.40 -25.70 8.49
N ARG A 18 7.22 -26.22 8.17
CA ARG A 18 7.03 -27.20 7.08
C ARG A 18 7.61 -26.76 5.74
N VAL A 19 7.45 -25.48 5.38
CA VAL A 19 7.96 -24.93 4.12
C VAL A 19 9.46 -24.67 4.18
N LEU A 20 9.96 -24.14 5.30
CA LEU A 20 11.36 -23.73 5.45
C LEU A 20 12.32 -24.90 5.71
N THR A 21 11.81 -26.03 6.20
CA THR A 21 12.61 -27.26 6.39
C THR A 21 12.49 -28.24 5.23
N ASP A 22 11.67 -27.95 4.22
CA ASP A 22 11.54 -28.82 3.04
C ASP A 22 12.77 -28.66 2.13
N PRO A 23 13.55 -29.73 1.86
CA PRO A 23 14.77 -29.62 1.06
C PRO A 23 14.51 -29.24 -0.41
N ARG A 24 13.26 -29.30 -0.87
CA ARG A 24 12.85 -28.89 -2.23
C ARG A 24 12.60 -27.39 -2.34
N VAL A 25 12.55 -26.67 -1.22
CA VAL A 25 12.22 -25.24 -1.18
C VAL A 25 13.48 -24.43 -0.89
N GLN A 26 13.90 -23.60 -1.85
CA GLN A 26 14.95 -22.62 -1.62
C GLN A 26 14.38 -21.35 -1.02
N ALA A 27 14.57 -21.18 0.29
CA ALA A 27 14.04 -20.04 1.02
C ALA A 27 15.12 -18.98 1.26
N HIS A 28 14.85 -17.74 0.85
CA HIS A 28 15.70 -16.59 1.11
C HIS A 28 15.04 -15.66 2.14
N CYS A 29 15.70 -15.47 3.28
CA CYS A 29 15.30 -14.51 4.29
C CYS A 29 15.89 -13.13 3.96
N LEU A 30 15.03 -12.12 3.91
CA LEU A 30 15.37 -10.71 3.74
C LEU A 30 14.82 -9.96 4.94
N GLU A 31 15.39 -10.22 6.11
CA GLU A 31 14.95 -9.60 7.36
C GLU A 31 15.12 -8.07 7.29
N VAL A 32 14.05 -7.34 7.58
CA VAL A 32 14.03 -5.85 7.56
C VAL A 32 13.69 -5.24 8.92
N GLY A 33 13.68 -6.06 9.97
CA GLY A 33 13.25 -5.66 11.31
C GLY A 33 11.76 -5.29 11.41
N PRO A 34 11.36 -4.63 12.52
CA PRO A 34 10.00 -4.16 12.72
C PRO A 34 9.57 -3.13 11.67
N MET A 35 8.30 -3.21 11.22
CA MET A 35 7.73 -2.20 10.33
C MET A 35 7.61 -0.85 11.05
N VAL A 36 7.74 0.25 10.30
CA VAL A 36 7.63 1.60 10.87
C VAL A 36 6.20 1.87 11.32
N LEU A 37 5.21 1.41 10.56
CA LEU A 37 3.83 1.25 10.98
C LEU A 37 3.59 -0.24 11.24
N THR A 38 3.33 -0.60 12.50
CA THR A 38 3.31 -1.99 12.94
C THR A 38 2.34 -2.80 12.10
N GLY A 39 2.82 -3.89 11.51
CA GLY A 39 1.99 -4.80 10.71
C GLY A 39 1.70 -4.34 9.26
N SER A 40 2.22 -3.19 8.82
CA SER A 40 2.08 -2.67 7.46
C SER A 40 3.20 -3.18 6.54
N THR A 41 3.06 -4.42 6.06
CA THR A 41 4.08 -5.06 5.19
C THR A 41 4.19 -4.41 3.80
N ARG A 42 3.20 -3.60 3.40
CA ARG A 42 3.25 -2.77 2.19
C ARG A 42 4.42 -1.78 2.20
N MET A 43 5.02 -1.49 3.36
CA MET A 43 6.15 -0.57 3.49
C MET A 43 7.47 -1.32 3.27
N GLN A 44 8.28 -1.52 4.32
CA GLN A 44 9.64 -2.03 4.18
C GLN A 44 9.71 -3.42 3.53
N ALA A 45 8.87 -4.35 3.99
CA ALA A 45 8.92 -5.74 3.52
C ALA A 45 8.68 -5.86 2.00
N SER A 46 7.58 -5.32 1.48
CA SER A 46 7.31 -5.37 0.03
C SER A 46 8.34 -4.58 -0.79
N THR A 47 8.87 -3.47 -0.26
CA THR A 47 9.90 -2.66 -0.95
C THR A 47 11.18 -3.46 -1.13
N VAL A 48 11.66 -4.15 -0.09
CA VAL A 48 12.86 -4.99 -0.16
C VAL A 48 12.64 -6.22 -1.04
N LEU A 49 11.45 -6.84 -0.99
CA LEU A 49 11.11 -7.95 -1.88
C LEU A 49 11.12 -7.52 -3.35
N MET A 50 10.51 -6.37 -3.68
CA MET A 50 10.51 -5.80 -5.03
C MET A 50 11.93 -5.43 -5.47
N LEU A 51 12.73 -4.81 -4.59
CA LEU A 51 14.11 -4.43 -4.85
C LEU A 51 14.96 -5.64 -5.24
N VAL A 52 14.99 -6.68 -4.40
CA VAL A 52 15.85 -7.85 -4.62
C VAL A 52 15.45 -8.60 -5.90
N ILE A 53 14.14 -8.80 -6.12
CA ILE A 53 13.65 -9.44 -7.35
C ILE A 53 13.97 -8.59 -8.57
N GLY A 54 13.74 -7.27 -8.49
CA GLY A 54 14.01 -6.35 -9.58
C GLY A 54 15.49 -6.29 -9.96
N LEU A 55 16.38 -6.23 -8.97
CA LEU A 55 17.83 -6.27 -9.21
C LEU A 55 18.25 -7.57 -9.88
N ALA A 56 17.70 -8.72 -9.43
CA ALA A 56 17.99 -10.01 -10.02
C ALA A 56 17.57 -10.07 -11.51
N PHE A 57 16.43 -9.47 -11.87
CA PHE A 57 16.00 -9.38 -13.28
C PHE A 57 16.84 -8.39 -14.09
N ALA A 58 17.10 -7.20 -13.55
CA ALA A 58 17.79 -6.13 -14.27
C ALA A 58 19.27 -6.46 -14.54
N PHE A 59 19.97 -7.03 -13.56
CA PHE A 59 21.42 -7.27 -13.62
C PHE A 59 21.79 -8.72 -13.93
N ARG A 60 20.87 -9.67 -13.77
CA ARG A 60 21.08 -11.10 -14.03
C ARG A 60 22.28 -11.67 -13.27
N ARG A 61 23.42 -11.82 -13.96
CA ARG A 61 24.68 -12.35 -13.38
C ARG A 61 25.66 -11.26 -12.94
N ASP A 62 25.40 -9.99 -13.27
CA ASP A 62 26.24 -8.85 -12.88
C ASP A 62 25.91 -8.39 -11.46
N VAL A 63 26.36 -9.19 -10.48
CA VAL A 63 26.11 -8.92 -9.06
C VAL A 63 26.79 -7.61 -8.61
N ASP A 64 28.03 -7.38 -9.06
CA ASP A 64 28.76 -6.17 -8.69
C ASP A 64 28.11 -4.91 -9.27
N GLY A 65 27.58 -4.99 -10.50
CA GLY A 65 26.78 -3.92 -11.09
C GLY A 65 25.50 -3.64 -10.31
N ALA A 66 24.81 -4.68 -9.84
CA ALA A 66 23.61 -4.54 -9.02
C ALA A 66 23.92 -3.81 -7.70
N PHE A 67 25.02 -4.16 -7.02
CA PHE A 67 25.43 -3.48 -5.80
C PHE A 67 25.85 -2.03 -6.05
N ARG A 68 26.64 -1.75 -7.10
CA ARG A 68 26.99 -0.36 -7.45
C ARG A 68 25.76 0.50 -7.70
N ALA A 69 24.78 -0.02 -8.45
CA ALA A 69 23.56 0.70 -8.76
C ALA A 69 22.67 0.89 -7.52
N LEU A 70 22.64 -0.10 -6.62
CA LEU A 70 21.96 -0.01 -5.33
C LEU A 70 22.59 1.07 -4.44
N ASP A 71 23.92 1.07 -4.30
CA ASP A 71 24.65 2.04 -3.48
C ASP A 71 24.48 3.48 -4.01
N GLU A 72 24.55 3.64 -5.34
CA GLU A 72 24.28 4.93 -5.99
C GLU A 72 22.85 5.41 -5.71
N TRP A 73 21.86 4.52 -5.89
CA TRP A 73 20.46 4.85 -5.64
C TRP A 73 20.21 5.23 -4.18
N ILE A 74 20.75 4.47 -3.21
CA ILE A 74 20.65 4.78 -1.78
C ILE A 74 21.30 6.13 -1.48
N GLY A 75 22.52 6.38 -1.96
CA GLY A 75 23.21 7.65 -1.75
C GLY A 75 22.49 8.85 -2.37
N ASN A 76 21.69 8.64 -3.42
CA ASN A 76 20.84 9.68 -4.02
C ASN A 76 19.52 9.85 -3.26
N LEU A 77 18.93 8.77 -2.73
CA LEU A 77 17.75 8.83 -1.88
C LEU A 77 18.00 9.62 -0.59
N GLU A 78 19.15 9.42 0.05
CA GLU A 78 19.53 10.15 1.27
C GLU A 78 19.61 11.67 1.06
N LYS A 79 19.84 12.09 -0.19
CA LYS A 79 19.93 13.50 -0.60
C LYS A 79 18.63 14.04 -1.19
N ALA A 80 17.62 13.18 -1.41
CA ALA A 80 16.39 13.57 -2.06
C ALA A 80 15.54 14.46 -1.15
N ASP A 81 15.18 15.66 -1.63
CA ASP A 81 14.28 16.54 -0.90
C ASP A 81 12.84 16.02 -1.00
N THR A 82 12.30 15.60 0.15
CA THR A 82 10.92 15.12 0.28
C THR A 82 10.03 16.11 1.03
N SER A 83 10.58 17.25 1.47
CA SER A 83 9.86 18.29 2.20
C SER A 83 8.59 18.77 1.49
N PRO A 84 8.54 18.89 0.14
CA PRO A 84 7.31 19.27 -0.56
C PRO A 84 6.13 18.31 -0.34
N LEU A 85 6.35 17.05 0.07
CA LEU A 85 5.28 16.10 0.39
C LEU A 85 4.41 16.58 1.57
N GLU A 86 4.95 17.38 2.49
CA GLU A 86 4.22 17.86 3.67
C GLU A 86 2.91 18.55 3.28
N GLY A 87 2.97 19.44 2.29
CA GLY A 87 1.80 20.17 1.80
C GLY A 87 0.71 19.23 1.26
N PHE A 88 1.11 18.25 0.43
CA PHE A 88 0.18 17.25 -0.11
C PHE A 88 -0.43 16.38 0.97
N ILE A 89 0.34 15.97 1.98
CA ILE A 89 -0.14 15.21 3.14
C ILE A 89 -1.22 15.99 3.89
N VAL A 90 -0.96 17.27 4.15
CA VAL A 90 -1.89 18.14 4.88
C VAL A 90 -3.17 18.36 4.09
N GLU A 91 -3.07 18.71 2.81
CA GLU A 91 -4.25 18.97 1.96
C GLU A 91 -5.07 17.71 1.69
N GLU A 92 -4.43 16.57 1.49
CA GLU A 92 -5.14 15.31 1.31
C GLU A 92 -5.90 14.92 2.59
N ALA A 93 -5.29 15.11 3.76
CA ALA A 93 -5.96 14.89 5.03
C ALA A 93 -7.15 15.86 5.21
N ARG A 94 -7.00 17.14 4.85
CA ARG A 94 -8.09 18.14 4.88
C ARG A 94 -9.26 17.73 3.99
N ALA A 95 -8.99 17.25 2.78
CA ALA A 95 -10.03 16.76 1.87
C ALA A 95 -10.82 15.60 2.52
N TYR A 96 -10.12 14.63 3.09
CA TYR A 96 -10.79 13.51 3.77
C TYR A 96 -11.54 13.92 5.03
N GLN A 97 -11.06 14.90 5.81
CA GLN A 97 -11.78 15.46 6.96
C GLN A 97 -13.06 16.16 6.56
N ALA A 98 -13.06 16.86 5.42
CA ALA A 98 -14.24 17.49 4.83
C ALA A 98 -15.22 16.47 4.21
N GLY A 99 -14.93 15.18 4.26
CA GLY A 99 -15.73 14.14 3.62
C GLY A 99 -15.57 14.11 2.09
N GLU A 100 -14.62 14.84 1.53
CA GLU A 100 -14.33 14.90 0.10
C GLU A 100 -13.55 13.65 -0.35
N ARG A 101 -13.25 13.56 -1.64
CA ARG A 101 -12.61 12.39 -2.26
C ARG A 101 -11.41 12.81 -3.09
N THR A 102 -10.45 11.89 -3.21
CA THR A 102 -9.28 12.03 -4.07
C THR A 102 -9.35 11.00 -5.19
N LEU A 103 -9.27 11.48 -6.43
CA LEU A 103 -9.06 10.64 -7.60
C LEU A 103 -7.63 10.84 -8.10
N PHE A 104 -6.79 9.83 -7.92
CA PHE A 104 -5.42 9.82 -8.39
C PHE A 104 -5.41 9.62 -9.91
N ARG A 105 -4.75 10.51 -10.64
CA ARG A 105 -4.55 10.40 -12.08
C ARG A 105 -3.08 10.10 -12.36
N ALA A 106 -2.82 8.99 -13.02
CA ALA A 106 -1.45 8.57 -13.36
C ALA A 106 -1.42 7.94 -14.76
N ASP A 107 -0.32 8.13 -15.46
CA ASP A 107 -0.02 7.43 -16.71
C ASP A 107 1.14 6.44 -16.48
N ASP A 108 2.37 6.96 -16.55
CA ASP A 108 3.57 6.24 -16.17
C ASP A 108 3.48 5.83 -14.69
N TYR A 109 4.01 4.64 -14.40
CA TYR A 109 4.00 4.06 -13.06
C TYR A 109 2.59 3.91 -12.43
N ALA A 110 1.51 3.89 -13.24
CA ALA A 110 0.13 3.74 -12.76
C ALA A 110 -0.06 2.53 -11.82
N ILE A 111 0.64 1.41 -12.06
CA ILE A 111 0.60 0.22 -11.19
C ILE A 111 1.10 0.50 -9.76
N THR A 112 2.06 1.42 -9.59
CA THR A 112 2.55 1.84 -8.28
C THR A 112 1.52 2.68 -7.54
N VAL A 113 0.88 3.63 -8.23
CA VAL A 113 -0.21 4.45 -7.68
C VAL A 113 -1.43 3.59 -7.34
N PHE A 114 -1.77 2.64 -8.22
CA PHE A 114 -2.83 1.65 -8.03
C PHE A 114 -2.56 0.81 -6.77
N THR A 115 -1.35 0.31 -6.61
CA THR A 115 -1.00 -0.53 -5.46
C THR A 115 -1.09 0.25 -4.15
N ASP A 116 -0.58 1.49 -4.08
CA ASP A 116 -0.75 2.31 -2.87
C ASP A 116 -2.22 2.58 -2.55
N THR A 117 -3.00 3.01 -3.55
CA THR A 117 -4.40 3.39 -3.35
C THR A 117 -5.29 2.22 -2.91
N THR A 118 -5.06 1.02 -3.43
CA THR A 118 -5.76 -0.21 -2.99
C THR A 118 -5.38 -0.64 -1.57
N GLU A 119 -4.10 -0.54 -1.18
CA GLU A 119 -3.61 -0.94 0.15
C GLU A 119 -4.06 -0.01 1.29
N ARG A 120 -4.57 1.18 0.98
CA ARG A 120 -5.13 2.11 1.99
C ARG A 120 -6.34 1.51 2.71
N ALA A 121 -7.21 0.79 2.00
CA ALA A 121 -8.41 0.19 2.59
C ALA A 121 -8.10 -0.82 3.70
N PRO A 122 -7.32 -1.90 3.47
CA PRO A 122 -6.98 -2.85 4.53
C PRO A 122 -6.06 -2.25 5.62
N THR A 123 -5.29 -1.21 5.31
CA THR A 123 -4.35 -0.60 6.27
C THR A 123 -5.02 0.37 7.22
N PHE A 124 -5.87 1.26 6.71
CA PHE A 124 -6.46 2.38 7.47
C PHE A 124 -7.96 2.21 7.72
N ASN A 125 -8.53 1.07 7.29
CA ASN A 125 -9.94 0.72 7.41
C ASN A 125 -10.85 1.81 6.82
N ILE A 126 -10.54 2.16 5.58
CA ILE A 126 -11.39 3.00 4.73
C ILE A 126 -12.15 2.13 3.73
N ALA A 127 -13.21 2.68 3.14
CA ALA A 127 -13.97 1.98 2.11
C ALA A 127 -13.06 1.55 0.94
N PRO A 128 -13.11 0.27 0.52
CA PRO A 128 -12.36 -0.23 -0.64
C PRO A 128 -12.87 0.43 -1.92
N PHE A 129 -12.18 0.19 -3.04
CA PHE A 129 -12.58 0.68 -4.35
C PHE A 129 -14.05 0.40 -4.64
N GLY A 130 -14.79 1.47 -4.94
CA GLY A 130 -16.23 1.49 -5.10
C GLY A 130 -16.81 2.91 -4.95
N PRO A 131 -18.14 3.06 -4.96
CA PRO A 131 -18.84 4.35 -4.87
C PRO A 131 -18.47 5.18 -3.64
N ASP A 132 -18.21 4.53 -2.50
CA ASP A 132 -17.92 5.20 -1.23
C ASP A 132 -16.42 5.40 -0.95
N SER A 133 -15.56 4.87 -1.83
CA SER A 133 -14.12 4.93 -1.62
C SER A 133 -13.63 6.39 -1.61
N PRO A 134 -12.92 6.83 -0.54
CA PRO A 134 -12.39 8.18 -0.49
C PRO A 134 -11.17 8.36 -1.40
N ALA A 135 -10.51 7.27 -1.79
CA ALA A 135 -9.36 7.27 -2.69
C ALA A 135 -9.62 6.31 -3.85
N TYR A 136 -9.40 6.75 -5.08
CA TYR A 136 -9.54 5.91 -6.28
C TYR A 136 -8.51 6.33 -7.32
N ILE A 137 -8.37 5.57 -8.42
CA ILE A 137 -7.43 5.87 -9.50
C ILE A 137 -8.11 5.94 -10.87
N ALA A 138 -7.65 6.86 -11.71
CA ALA A 138 -7.91 6.91 -13.14
C ALA A 138 -6.58 6.88 -13.91
N ILE A 139 -6.44 5.91 -14.82
CA ILE A 139 -5.29 5.70 -15.69
C ILE A 139 -5.43 6.60 -16.91
N ALA A 140 -4.53 7.57 -17.03
CA ALA A 140 -4.57 8.55 -18.10
C ALA A 140 -4.42 7.88 -19.48
N GLY A 141 -5.08 8.47 -20.49
CA GLY A 141 -5.04 7.99 -21.87
C GLY A 141 -5.86 6.73 -22.15
N THR A 142 -6.73 6.28 -21.23
CA THR A 142 -7.59 5.10 -21.43
C THR A 142 -9.07 5.49 -21.46
N GLN A 143 -9.82 4.87 -22.38
CA GLN A 143 -11.21 5.24 -22.67
C GLN A 143 -12.25 4.30 -22.06
N ASN A 144 -11.85 3.08 -21.70
CA ASN A 144 -12.73 2.06 -21.14
C ASN A 144 -11.94 1.12 -20.21
N ALA A 145 -12.67 0.30 -19.47
CA ALA A 145 -12.10 -0.63 -18.49
C ALA A 145 -11.07 -1.59 -19.10
N ASP A 146 -11.30 -2.08 -20.32
CA ASP A 146 -10.39 -3.02 -21.00
C ASP A 146 -9.04 -2.37 -21.33
N GLU A 147 -9.06 -1.16 -21.88
CA GLU A 147 -7.84 -0.38 -22.13
C GLU A 147 -7.10 -0.07 -20.83
N ALA A 148 -7.83 0.31 -19.78
CA ALA A 148 -7.28 0.61 -18.47
C ALA A 148 -6.56 -0.61 -17.86
N TRP A 149 -7.22 -1.78 -17.86
CA TRP A 149 -6.63 -3.02 -17.36
C TRP A 149 -5.42 -3.49 -18.18
N ASN A 150 -5.49 -3.42 -19.51
CA ASN A 150 -4.37 -3.79 -20.37
C ASN A 150 -3.17 -2.86 -20.14
N LYS A 151 -3.40 -1.55 -20.04
CA LYS A 151 -2.34 -0.58 -19.78
C LYS A 151 -1.72 -0.78 -18.39
N LEU A 152 -2.54 -1.05 -17.37
CA LEU A 152 -2.08 -1.28 -16.00
C LEU A 152 -1.18 -2.51 -15.86
N LEU A 153 -1.53 -3.60 -16.55
CA LEU A 153 -0.87 -4.91 -16.41
C LEU A 153 0.18 -5.18 -17.50
N GLY A 154 0.19 -4.40 -18.57
CA GLY A 154 0.97 -4.67 -19.79
C GLY A 154 0.49 -5.91 -20.57
N ARG A 155 -0.70 -6.44 -20.25
CA ARG A 155 -1.31 -7.62 -20.86
C ARG A 155 -2.79 -7.72 -20.48
N ALA A 156 -3.53 -8.58 -21.17
CA ALA A 156 -4.89 -8.92 -20.76
C ALA A 156 -4.91 -9.49 -19.32
N PRO A 157 -5.91 -9.12 -18.49
CA PRO A 157 -6.14 -9.72 -17.19
C PRO A 157 -6.27 -11.24 -17.29
N ARG A 158 -5.74 -11.93 -16.27
CA ARG A 158 -5.85 -13.39 -16.14
C ARG A 158 -6.38 -13.71 -14.75
N PRO A 159 -7.71 -13.66 -14.54
CA PRO A 159 -8.31 -14.06 -13.28
C PRO A 159 -8.02 -15.54 -12.99
N LEU A 160 -8.05 -15.94 -11.71
CA LEU A 160 -7.92 -17.36 -11.36
C LEU A 160 -9.12 -18.15 -11.88
N ALA A 161 -10.34 -17.62 -11.68
CA ALA A 161 -11.59 -18.17 -12.18
C ALA A 161 -11.79 -19.68 -11.92
N TRP A 162 -11.27 -20.22 -10.81
CA TRP A 162 -11.52 -21.61 -10.45
C TRP A 162 -12.94 -21.77 -9.90
N HIS A 163 -13.57 -22.92 -10.17
CA HIS A 163 -14.97 -23.17 -9.80
C HIS A 163 -15.19 -23.24 -8.28
N ASP A 164 -14.17 -23.66 -7.52
CA ASP A 164 -14.24 -23.82 -6.06
C ASP A 164 -13.79 -22.59 -5.26
N VAL A 165 -13.41 -21.49 -5.92
CA VAL A 165 -12.96 -20.26 -5.23
C VAL A 165 -14.01 -19.17 -5.24
N HIS A 166 -13.86 -18.23 -4.31
CA HIS A 166 -14.75 -17.10 -4.14
C HIS A 166 -15.03 -16.38 -5.48
N PRO A 167 -16.28 -15.95 -5.77
CA PRO A 167 -16.64 -15.25 -7.01
C PRO A 167 -15.84 -13.96 -7.29
N LYS A 168 -15.12 -13.44 -6.30
CA LYS A 168 -14.22 -12.28 -6.42
C LYS A 168 -12.95 -12.57 -7.23
N THR A 169 -12.78 -13.82 -7.64
CA THR A 169 -11.67 -14.26 -8.49
C THR A 169 -12.09 -14.42 -9.96
N SER A 170 -13.35 -14.11 -10.30
CA SER A 170 -13.89 -14.23 -11.65
C SER A 170 -13.50 -13.06 -12.54
N GLU A 171 -13.62 -13.28 -13.85
CA GLU A 171 -13.47 -12.22 -14.84
C GLU A 171 -14.56 -11.15 -14.71
N GLU A 172 -15.79 -11.55 -14.43
CA GLU A 172 -16.92 -10.63 -14.21
C GLU A 172 -16.64 -9.66 -13.05
N TYR A 173 -16.14 -10.17 -11.92
CA TYR A 173 -15.79 -9.32 -10.78
C TYR A 173 -14.67 -8.33 -11.12
N LEU A 174 -13.64 -8.78 -11.84
CA LEU A 174 -12.54 -7.93 -12.28
C LEU A 174 -13.04 -6.83 -13.24
N ARG A 175 -13.90 -7.20 -14.19
CA ARG A 175 -14.51 -6.27 -15.17
C ARG A 175 -15.49 -5.29 -14.53
N GLY A 176 -15.97 -5.56 -13.31
CA GLY A 176 -16.74 -4.61 -12.52
C GLY A 176 -15.95 -3.38 -12.07
N PHE A 177 -14.62 -3.39 -12.20
CA PHE A 177 -13.79 -2.22 -11.95
C PHE A 177 -13.38 -1.53 -13.23
N ASP A 178 -13.57 -0.21 -13.25
CA ASP A 178 -13.07 0.68 -14.29
C ASP A 178 -12.10 1.70 -13.66
N PHE A 179 -10.98 1.93 -14.36
CA PHE A 179 -9.98 2.96 -14.03
C PHE A 179 -9.74 3.89 -15.21
N SER A 180 -10.61 3.88 -16.22
CA SER A 180 -10.49 4.75 -17.39
C SER A 180 -11.00 6.17 -17.11
N ARG A 181 -10.99 7.04 -18.12
CA ARG A 181 -11.59 8.38 -18.01
C ARG A 181 -13.06 8.36 -17.57
N GLU A 182 -13.81 7.29 -17.87
CA GLU A 182 -15.24 7.18 -17.55
C GLU A 182 -15.47 7.20 -16.03
N VAL A 183 -14.50 6.70 -15.25
CA VAL A 183 -14.58 6.69 -13.79
C VAL A 183 -14.60 8.09 -13.17
N ILE A 184 -14.05 9.09 -13.86
CA ILE A 184 -14.03 10.49 -13.40
C ILE A 184 -15.47 10.99 -13.25
N HIS A 185 -16.30 10.78 -14.28
CA HIS A 185 -17.68 11.21 -14.32
C HIS A 185 -18.58 10.32 -13.46
N ALA A 186 -18.43 8.99 -13.58
CA ALA A 186 -19.24 8.03 -12.82
C ALA A 186 -19.12 8.26 -11.31
N ARG A 187 -17.91 8.54 -10.80
CA ARG A 187 -17.70 8.79 -9.36
C ARG A 187 -18.27 10.12 -8.87
N ARG A 188 -18.27 11.17 -9.70
CA ARG A 188 -18.93 12.44 -9.38
C ARG A 188 -20.45 12.24 -9.25
N GLN A 189 -21.03 11.41 -10.12
CA GLN A 189 -22.46 11.08 -10.08
C GLN A 189 -22.84 10.17 -8.92
N ALA A 190 -21.99 9.20 -8.56
CA ALA A 190 -22.26 8.23 -7.51
C ALA A 190 -22.30 8.82 -6.08
N ALA A 191 -21.90 10.08 -5.92
CA ALA A 191 -21.93 10.76 -4.62
C ALA A 191 -22.18 12.26 -4.75
N PRO A 192 -23.42 12.63 -5.09
CA PRO A 192 -23.80 14.03 -5.16
C PRO A 192 -23.53 14.70 -3.81
N GLY A 193 -22.89 15.87 -3.85
CA GLY A 193 -22.54 16.65 -2.65
C GLY A 193 -21.18 16.33 -2.02
N ARG A 194 -20.44 15.31 -2.50
CA ARG A 194 -19.04 15.08 -2.09
C ARG A 194 -18.10 15.58 -3.19
N GLU A 195 -17.30 16.59 -2.90
CA GLU A 195 -16.32 17.09 -3.88
C GLU A 195 -15.28 16.02 -4.20
N GLN A 196 -14.93 15.90 -5.48
CA GLN A 196 -13.88 14.99 -5.96
C GLN A 196 -12.72 15.82 -6.52
N HIS A 197 -11.58 15.73 -5.83
CA HIS A 197 -10.34 16.39 -6.18
C HIS A 197 -9.45 15.45 -7.00
N GLU A 198 -8.92 15.95 -8.10
CA GLU A 198 -7.93 15.22 -8.90
C GLU A 198 -6.54 15.41 -8.30
N PHE A 199 -5.86 14.30 -7.98
CA PHE A 199 -4.45 14.28 -7.60
C PHE A 199 -3.67 13.74 -8.79
N THR A 200 -2.98 14.59 -9.51
CA THR A 200 -2.22 14.20 -10.70
C THR A 200 -0.79 13.83 -10.33
N ILE A 201 -0.33 12.68 -10.82
CA ILE A 201 1.03 12.17 -10.71
C ILE A 201 1.53 11.95 -12.14
N GLU A 202 2.40 12.84 -12.60
CA GLU A 202 2.94 12.79 -13.96
C GLU A 202 4.44 12.63 -13.96
N HIS A 203 4.94 11.78 -14.84
CA HIS A 203 6.37 11.64 -15.07
C HIS A 203 6.79 12.56 -16.22
N VAL A 204 7.74 13.48 -15.95
CA VAL A 204 8.23 14.47 -16.91
C VAL A 204 9.75 14.54 -16.86
N GLY A 205 10.39 13.91 -17.85
CA GLY A 205 11.85 13.81 -17.95
C GLY A 205 12.40 12.90 -16.86
N ARG A 206 13.10 13.47 -15.86
CA ARG A 206 13.64 12.74 -14.70
C ARG A 206 12.92 13.08 -13.39
N ALA A 207 11.65 13.48 -13.47
CA ALA A 207 10.94 13.93 -12.29
C ALA A 207 9.49 13.48 -12.28
N ILE A 208 8.95 13.33 -11.08
CA ILE A 208 7.53 13.16 -10.84
C ILE A 208 6.94 14.51 -10.43
N HIS A 209 5.89 14.92 -11.12
CA HIS A 209 5.14 16.15 -10.88
C HIS A 209 3.84 15.80 -10.17
N TYR A 210 3.68 16.33 -8.97
CA TYR A 210 2.45 16.23 -8.21
C TYR A 210 1.64 17.51 -8.40
N ARG A 211 0.34 17.35 -8.66
CA ARG A 211 -0.62 18.47 -8.66
C ARG A 211 -1.88 18.08 -7.90
N PHE A 212 -2.26 18.87 -6.90
CA PHE A 212 -3.44 18.62 -6.08
C PHE A 212 -3.95 19.91 -5.46
N ARG A 213 -5.24 20.23 -5.63
CA ARG A 213 -5.90 21.43 -5.05
C ARG A 213 -5.11 22.74 -5.26
N GLY A 214 -4.55 22.94 -6.45
CA GLY A 214 -3.76 24.13 -6.79
C GLY A 214 -2.31 24.12 -6.29
N MET A 215 -1.90 23.10 -5.53
CA MET A 215 -0.51 22.87 -5.17
C MET A 215 0.20 22.11 -6.28
N GLU A 216 1.47 22.46 -6.51
CA GLU A 216 2.34 21.77 -7.45
C GLU A 216 3.72 21.54 -6.84
N ALA A 217 4.32 20.38 -7.10
CA ALA A 217 5.70 20.11 -6.75
C ALA A 217 6.35 19.15 -7.75
N ARG A 218 7.66 19.31 -7.92
CA ARG A 218 8.48 18.47 -8.78
C ARG A 218 9.51 17.72 -7.94
N PHE A 219 9.45 16.40 -7.97
CA PHE A 219 10.40 15.51 -7.28
C PHE A 219 11.35 14.89 -8.29
N VAL A 220 12.65 15.14 -8.14
CA VAL A 220 13.67 14.54 -9.02
C VAL A 220 13.87 13.08 -8.65
N LEU A 221 13.80 12.19 -9.64
CA LEU A 221 14.03 10.77 -9.44
C LEU A 221 15.53 10.50 -9.22
N PRO A 222 15.89 9.73 -8.18
CA PRO A 222 17.28 9.51 -7.75
C PRO A 222 18.07 8.61 -8.72
N ALA A 223 17.42 7.96 -9.67
CA ALA A 223 18.06 7.08 -10.64
C ALA A 223 17.55 7.35 -12.07
N GLN A 224 18.08 6.62 -13.04
CA GLN A 224 17.53 6.48 -14.39
C GLN A 224 17.26 5.00 -14.63
N SER A 225 16.37 4.43 -13.83
CA SER A 225 16.03 3.01 -13.86
C SER A 225 14.59 2.84 -13.47
N GLU A 226 13.79 2.23 -14.34
CA GLU A 226 12.36 1.99 -14.10
C GLU A 226 12.11 1.30 -12.74
N LEU A 227 12.97 0.34 -12.37
CA LEU A 227 12.89 -0.33 -11.07
C LEU A 227 13.02 0.66 -9.91
N PHE A 228 14.09 1.47 -9.92
CA PHE A 228 14.36 2.43 -8.86
C PHE A 228 13.35 3.57 -8.86
N ASP A 229 12.83 3.95 -10.01
CA ASP A 229 11.79 4.98 -10.13
C ASP A 229 10.47 4.48 -9.52
N HIS A 230 10.07 3.24 -9.84
CA HIS A 230 8.93 2.57 -9.21
C HIS A 230 9.09 2.48 -7.68
N LEU A 231 10.27 2.08 -7.20
CA LEU A 231 10.55 1.96 -5.76
C LEU A 231 10.55 3.32 -5.06
N THR A 232 11.12 4.33 -5.69
CA THR A 232 11.17 5.70 -5.15
C THR A 232 9.76 6.28 -5.03
N LEU A 233 8.97 6.23 -6.10
CA LEU A 233 7.58 6.68 -6.09
C LEU A 233 6.74 5.90 -5.08
N LYS A 234 6.96 4.58 -4.98
CA LYS A 234 6.31 3.74 -3.98
C LYS A 234 6.62 4.22 -2.56
N MET A 235 7.88 4.55 -2.25
CA MET A 235 8.25 5.07 -0.93
C MET A 235 7.60 6.42 -0.65
N TRP A 236 7.58 7.34 -1.62
CA TRP A 236 6.88 8.63 -1.49
C TRP A 236 5.38 8.47 -1.23
N LEU A 237 4.70 7.59 -1.97
CA LEU A 237 3.27 7.30 -1.77
C LEU A 237 3.00 6.60 -0.44
N ASN A 238 3.89 5.69 -0.01
CA ASN A 238 3.77 5.04 1.29
C ASN A 238 3.95 6.04 2.43
N MET A 239 4.87 6.99 2.31
CA MET A 239 5.02 8.11 3.26
C MET A 239 3.79 9.00 3.26
N GLN A 240 3.36 9.47 2.08
CA GLN A 240 2.20 10.34 1.94
C GLN A 240 0.95 9.70 2.54
N SER A 241 0.55 8.51 2.06
CA SER A 241 -0.65 7.82 2.55
C SER A 241 -0.57 7.56 4.06
N THR A 242 0.58 7.11 4.57
CA THR A 242 0.72 6.85 6.01
C THR A 242 0.57 8.13 6.82
N LEU A 243 1.23 9.21 6.45
CA LEU A 243 1.16 10.45 7.21
C LEU A 243 -0.22 11.13 7.07
N THR A 244 -0.84 11.07 5.88
CA THR A 244 -2.22 11.52 5.66
C THR A 244 -3.18 10.83 6.63
N PHE A 245 -3.15 9.50 6.71
CA PHE A 245 -4.01 8.76 7.63
C PHE A 245 -3.58 8.85 9.10
N GLY A 246 -2.31 9.17 9.38
CA GLY A 246 -1.84 9.55 10.71
C GLY A 246 -2.51 10.84 11.20
N ARG A 247 -2.61 11.86 10.34
CA ARG A 247 -3.35 13.10 10.63
C ARG A 247 -4.86 12.88 10.85
N LEU A 248 -5.40 11.79 10.30
CA LEU A 248 -6.79 11.35 10.50
C LEU A 248 -6.97 10.46 11.74
N GLY A 249 -5.94 10.28 12.56
CA GLY A 249 -6.02 9.48 13.78
C GLY A 249 -6.22 7.99 13.52
N ARG A 250 -5.73 7.47 12.37
CA ARG A 250 -5.87 6.04 12.02
C ARG A 250 -4.88 5.11 12.75
N PHE A 251 -3.90 5.69 13.43
CA PHE A 251 -2.96 4.97 14.30
C PHE A 251 -2.51 5.85 15.46
N GLU A 252 -2.07 5.23 16.56
CA GLU A 252 -1.49 5.89 17.72
C GLU A 252 -0.02 5.48 17.86
N GLY A 253 0.91 6.44 17.81
CA GLY A 253 2.34 6.16 17.67
C GLY A 253 2.62 5.40 16.37
N ASN A 254 2.89 4.10 16.46
CA ASN A 254 3.03 3.20 15.32
C ASN A 254 2.05 2.01 15.32
N LEU A 255 0.99 2.07 16.13
CA LEU A 255 -0.01 1.01 16.27
C LEU A 255 -1.27 1.37 15.49
N MET A 256 -1.64 0.57 14.49
CA MET A 256 -2.84 0.80 13.68
C MET A 256 -4.12 0.51 14.50
N THR A 257 -4.77 1.56 14.99
CA THR A 257 -5.91 1.49 15.92
C THR A 257 -7.24 1.22 15.22
N TRP A 258 -7.29 1.40 13.89
CA TRP A 258 -8.50 1.19 13.09
C TRP A 258 -8.56 -0.17 12.39
N VAL A 259 -7.62 -1.08 12.65
CA VAL A 259 -7.58 -2.41 12.02
C VAL A 259 -8.90 -3.15 12.25
N TYR A 260 -9.57 -3.54 11.17
CA TYR A 260 -10.77 -4.37 11.26
C TYR A 260 -10.40 -5.84 11.47
N PRO A 261 -10.78 -6.48 12.60
CA PRO A 261 -10.41 -7.85 12.91
C PRO A 261 -11.24 -8.87 12.11
N SER A 262 -10.87 -9.08 10.84
CA SER A 262 -11.56 -9.97 9.90
C SER A 262 -11.07 -11.41 9.88
N ASN A 263 -9.90 -11.68 10.46
CA ASN A 263 -9.32 -13.03 10.56
C ASN A 263 -8.47 -13.16 11.83
N GLY A 264 -8.09 -14.38 12.19
CA GLY A 264 -7.36 -14.66 13.43
C GLY A 264 -6.08 -13.82 13.62
N LYS A 265 -5.33 -13.55 12.54
CA LYS A 265 -4.13 -12.69 12.59
C LYS A 265 -4.47 -11.25 12.97
N LEU A 266 -5.58 -10.71 12.45
CA LEU A 266 -6.01 -9.35 12.72
C LEU A 266 -6.69 -9.21 14.09
N VAL A 267 -7.43 -10.24 14.55
CA VAL A 267 -7.97 -10.33 15.91
C VAL A 267 -6.84 -10.29 16.94
N ASP A 268 -5.87 -11.19 16.81
CA ASP A 268 -4.72 -11.26 17.71
C ASP A 268 -3.89 -9.96 17.69
N ARG A 269 -3.70 -9.36 16.51
CA ARG A 269 -3.05 -8.04 16.40
C ARG A 269 -3.82 -6.95 17.16
N ALA A 270 -5.13 -6.85 16.95
CA ALA A 270 -5.94 -5.87 17.64
C ALA A 270 -5.85 -6.07 19.16
N ALA A 271 -5.91 -7.32 19.64
CA ALA A 271 -5.83 -7.63 21.07
C ALA A 271 -4.50 -7.21 21.68
N ARG A 272 -3.38 -7.53 21.00
CA ARG A 272 -2.04 -7.09 21.42
C ARG A 272 -1.89 -5.58 21.40
N TYR A 273 -2.49 -4.88 20.44
CA TYR A 273 -2.48 -3.41 20.42
C TYR A 273 -3.25 -2.83 21.59
N THR A 274 -4.44 -3.35 21.89
CA THR A 274 -5.22 -2.95 23.06
C THR A 274 -4.41 -3.17 24.35
N GLN A 275 -3.75 -4.32 24.52
CA GLN A 275 -2.88 -4.57 25.69
C GLN A 275 -1.78 -3.52 25.83
N ILE A 276 -1.06 -3.22 24.73
CA ILE A 276 0.01 -2.21 24.74
C ILE A 276 -0.53 -0.82 25.09
N LEU A 277 -1.69 -0.44 24.54
CA LEU A 277 -2.30 0.87 24.80
C LEU A 277 -2.82 1.00 26.24
N LEU A 278 -3.41 -0.06 26.79
CA LEU A 278 -3.85 -0.11 28.19
C LEU A 278 -2.64 0.04 29.13
N GLN A 279 -1.57 -0.74 28.89
CA GLN A 279 -0.34 -0.65 29.67
C GLN A 279 0.29 0.75 29.62
N ARG A 280 0.34 1.39 28.44
CA ARG A 280 0.85 2.76 28.28
C ARG A 280 0.04 3.81 29.05
N ARG A 281 -1.24 3.53 29.31
CA ARG A 281 -2.15 4.40 30.06
C ARG A 281 -2.19 4.06 31.56
N GLY A 282 -1.39 3.09 32.01
CA GLY A 282 -1.42 2.60 33.40
C GLY A 282 -2.72 1.88 33.76
N ILE A 283 -3.41 1.32 32.77
CA ILE A 283 -4.65 0.57 32.97
C ILE A 283 -4.29 -0.92 32.91
N ASP A 284 -4.40 -1.57 34.07
CA ASP A 284 -4.14 -2.99 34.23
C ASP A 284 -5.44 -3.77 34.51
N GLY A 285 -5.34 -5.09 34.66
CA GLY A 285 -6.46 -5.95 35.09
C GLY A 285 -7.27 -6.58 33.97
N PHE A 286 -6.85 -6.44 32.70
CA PHE A 286 -7.49 -7.11 31.56
C PHE A 286 -6.58 -8.21 31.01
N SER A 287 -7.06 -9.45 31.01
CA SER A 287 -6.36 -10.54 30.33
C SER A 287 -6.49 -10.42 28.81
N TYR A 288 -5.67 -11.18 28.07
CA TYR A 288 -5.81 -11.29 26.62
C TYR A 288 -7.21 -11.74 26.22
N ASP A 289 -7.79 -12.70 26.95
CA ASP A 289 -9.12 -13.23 26.69
C ASP A 289 -10.22 -12.20 26.96
N ASP A 290 -10.08 -11.38 27.99
CA ASP A 290 -11.02 -10.29 28.28
C ASP A 290 -11.05 -9.27 27.14
N ILE A 291 -9.87 -8.90 26.64
CA ILE A 291 -9.72 -7.98 25.51
C ILE A 291 -10.32 -8.58 24.24
N VAL A 292 -10.06 -9.85 23.95
CA VAL A 292 -10.64 -10.53 22.79
C VAL A 292 -12.16 -10.57 22.89
N ARG A 293 -12.74 -10.89 24.06
CA ARG A 293 -14.19 -10.88 24.28
C ARG A 293 -14.77 -9.48 24.02
N ALA A 294 -14.17 -8.44 24.60
CA ALA A 294 -14.59 -7.06 24.39
C ALA A 294 -14.55 -6.67 22.90
N GLN A 295 -13.54 -7.11 22.14
CA GLN A 295 -13.49 -6.87 20.69
C GLN A 295 -14.67 -7.49 19.93
N PHE A 296 -15.07 -8.71 20.30
CA PHE A 296 -16.24 -9.36 19.68
C PHE A 296 -17.55 -8.69 20.07
N GLU A 297 -17.66 -8.13 21.27
CA GLU A 297 -18.82 -7.32 21.69
C GLU A 297 -18.91 -6.03 20.88
N CYS A 298 -17.80 -5.30 20.70
CA CYS A 298 -17.77 -4.09 19.89
C CYS A 298 -18.07 -4.33 18.40
N LYS A 299 -17.84 -5.54 17.88
CA LYS A 299 -18.12 -5.89 16.47
C LYS A 299 -19.61 -6.07 16.16
N LYS A 300 -20.47 -6.19 17.18
CA LYS A 300 -21.93 -6.39 17.02
C LYS A 300 -22.71 -5.10 16.75
N ILE A 301 -22.03 -3.96 16.68
CA ILE A 301 -22.58 -2.62 16.40
C ILE A 301 -22.14 -2.23 14.99
#